data_AF-A0A1Z4ES27-F1
#
_entry.id   AF-A0A1Z4ES27-F1
#
_cell.length_a   1.000
_cell.length_b   1.000
_cell.length_c   1.000
_cell.angle_alpha   90.00
_cell.angle_beta   90.00
_cell.angle_gamma   90.00
#
_symmetry.space_group_name_H-M   'P 1'
#
loop_
_entity.id
_entity.type
_entity.pdbx_description
1 polymer ?
#
loop_
_entity_poly.entity_id
_entity_poly.type
_entity_poly.pdbx_seq_one_letter_code
_entity_poly.pdbx_strand_id
1 'polypeptide(L)'
;MADTDDHSRRHETSHRDDRLDPPGREVGGQQTTSRQRVDAALAGRLSLQNLNSEEGAIFNAETEVELDRRIAAMNLQDELRKEGLRVAVLNEDGEIVTHPPA
;
A
#
# COMPACT_ATOMS: atom_id res chain seq x y z
N MET A 1 -62.09 53.18 7.75
CA MET A 1 -62.14 52.43 6.48
C MET A 1 -60.71 52.33 6.01
N ALA A 2 -60.18 51.10 6.08
CA ALA A 2 -58.91 50.56 5.55
C ALA A 2 -57.59 51.26 6.00
N ASP A 3 -56.71 50.58 6.74
CA ASP A 3 -55.67 49.61 6.26
C ASP A 3 -54.53 50.37 5.56
N THR A 4 -53.23 50.25 5.88
CA THR A 4 -52.47 49.19 6.53
C THR A 4 -51.16 49.81 7.06
N ASP A 5 -50.88 49.64 8.35
CA ASP A 5 -49.57 49.88 8.97
C ASP A 5 -48.83 48.53 9.10
N ASP A 6 -47.50 48.62 9.29
CA ASP A 6 -46.60 47.57 9.76
C ASP A 6 -45.92 46.66 8.71
N HIS A 7 -45.00 47.27 7.95
CA HIS A 7 -43.92 46.51 7.32
C HIS A 7 -42.85 46.11 8.37
N SER A 8 -42.82 44.80 8.65
CA SER A 8 -41.61 43.99 8.84
C SER A 8 -40.76 44.29 10.09
N ARG A 9 -41.18 43.71 11.22
CA ARG A 9 -40.26 43.37 12.31
C ARG A 9 -39.33 42.23 11.91
N ARG A 10 -38.04 42.56 11.99
CA ARG A 10 -36.86 41.73 11.82
C ARG A 10 -36.92 40.49 12.73
N HIS A 11 -36.91 39.31 12.13
CA HIS A 11 -36.43 38.10 12.79
C HIS A 11 -34.95 37.94 12.43
N GLU A 12 -34.07 38.54 13.23
CA GLU A 12 -32.67 38.14 13.31
C GLU A 12 -32.62 36.82 14.09
N THR A 13 -32.78 35.70 13.41
CA THR A 13 -32.29 34.42 13.93
C THR A 13 -30.92 34.18 13.35
N SER A 14 -29.92 34.43 14.20
CA SER A 14 -28.51 34.06 14.05
C SER A 14 -28.39 32.69 13.39
N HIS A 15 -28.11 32.68 12.08
CA HIS A 15 -27.73 31.48 11.37
C HIS A 15 -26.24 31.32 11.61
N ARG A 16 -25.93 30.35 12.48
CA ARG A 16 -24.58 29.99 12.90
C ARG A 16 -23.74 29.70 11.66
N ASP A 17 -22.51 30.19 11.70
CA ASP A 17 -21.45 29.81 10.78
C ASP A 17 -21.36 28.28 10.71
N ASP A 18 -21.74 27.69 9.57
CA ASP A 18 -21.37 26.34 9.20
C ASP A 18 -19.87 26.33 8.94
N ARG A 19 -19.11 26.21 10.03
CA ARG A 19 -17.68 25.94 9.98
C ARG A 19 -17.49 24.52 9.48
N LEU A 20 -17.32 24.38 8.16
CA LEU A 20 -16.72 23.20 7.55
C LEU A 20 -15.33 23.00 8.19
N ASP A 21 -15.21 21.98 9.05
CA ASP A 21 -13.90 21.50 9.47
C ASP A 21 -13.14 21.01 8.21
N PRO A 22 -11.82 21.26 8.12
CA PRO A 22 -11.05 20.83 6.97
C PRO A 22 -11.00 19.30 6.91
N PRO A 23 -11.49 18.65 5.82
CA PRO A 23 -11.48 17.19 5.68
C PRO A 23 -10.07 16.60 5.60
N GLY A 24 -9.02 17.43 5.48
CA GLY A 24 -7.65 16.98 5.22
C GLY A 24 -6.89 16.39 6.42
N ARG A 25 -7.33 16.59 7.66
CA ARG A 25 -6.56 16.14 8.84
C ARG A 25 -6.86 14.70 9.26
N GLU A 26 -8.08 14.21 9.00
CA GLU A 26 -8.48 12.84 9.37
C GLU A 26 -8.02 11.81 8.33
N VAL A 27 -8.15 12.08 7.03
CA VAL A 27 -7.64 11.19 5.97
C VAL A 27 -6.11 11.07 6.01
N GLY A 28 -5.40 12.16 6.30
CA GLY A 28 -3.94 12.13 6.45
C GLY A 28 -3.50 11.28 7.64
N GLY A 29 -4.22 11.33 8.76
CA GLY A 29 -3.95 10.51 9.94
C GLY A 29 -4.21 9.01 9.71
N GLN A 30 -5.29 8.69 8.98
CA GLN A 30 -5.62 7.30 8.64
C GLN A 30 -4.61 6.72 7.64
N GLN A 31 -4.26 7.46 6.57
CA GLN A 31 -3.30 6.99 5.56
C GLN A 31 -1.90 6.78 6.16
N THR A 32 -1.44 7.69 7.03
CA THR A 32 -0.13 7.58 7.71
C THR A 32 -0.11 6.40 8.68
N THR A 33 -1.21 6.16 9.40
CA THR A 33 -1.35 4.98 10.27
C THR A 33 -1.33 3.68 9.46
N SER A 34 -2.08 3.60 8.36
CA SER A 34 -2.09 2.41 7.48
C SER A 34 -0.69 2.12 6.93
N ARG A 35 0.03 3.14 6.45
CA ARG A 35 1.41 2.99 5.95
C ARG A 35 2.34 2.46 7.04
N GLN A 36 2.31 3.07 8.22
CA GLN A 36 3.17 2.66 9.34
C GLN A 36 2.90 1.21 9.77
N ARG A 37 1.65 0.75 9.69
CA ARG A 37 1.26 -0.62 10.01
C ARG A 37 1.75 -1.63 8.97
N VAL A 38 1.66 -1.30 7.68
CA VAL A 38 2.25 -2.11 6.60
C VAL A 38 3.76 -2.22 6.77
N ASP A 39 4.46 -1.09 7.01
CA ASP A 39 5.91 -1.09 7.23
C ASP A 39 6.30 -1.92 8.48
N ALA A 40 5.48 -1.90 9.54
CA ALA A 40 5.69 -2.73 10.71
C ALA A 40 5.49 -4.22 10.41
N ALA A 41 4.53 -4.58 9.56
CA ALA A 41 4.30 -5.95 9.11
C ALA A 41 5.44 -6.47 8.21
N LEU A 42 5.92 -5.66 7.27
CA LEU A 42 7.10 -5.98 6.44
C LEU A 42 8.37 -6.18 7.28
N ALA A 43 8.50 -5.42 8.37
CA ALA A 43 9.59 -5.59 9.34
C ALA A 43 9.36 -6.76 10.32
N GLY A 44 8.27 -7.52 10.20
CA GLY A 44 7.93 -8.62 11.12
C GLY A 44 7.54 -8.19 12.54
N ARG A 45 7.30 -6.88 12.76
CA ARG A 45 6.93 -6.30 14.07
C ARG A 45 5.42 -6.29 14.31
N LEU A 46 4.61 -6.45 13.26
CA LEU A 46 3.16 -6.58 13.33
C LEU A 46 2.73 -7.89 12.67
N SER A 47 1.84 -8.64 13.33
CA SER A 47 1.23 -9.84 12.74
C SER A 47 0.37 -9.48 11.53
N LEU A 48 0.47 -10.25 10.45
CA LEU A 48 -0.37 -10.09 9.24
C LEU A 48 -1.86 -10.23 9.54
N GLN A 49 -2.21 -11.02 10.56
CA GLN A 49 -3.59 -11.21 11.04
C GLN A 49 -4.23 -9.90 11.51
N ASN A 50 -3.40 -8.91 11.87
CA ASN A 50 -3.87 -7.62 12.35
C ASN A 50 -4.08 -6.62 11.22
N LEU A 51 -3.62 -6.87 9.99
CA LEU A 51 -3.84 -5.99 8.86
C LEU A 51 -5.30 -6.05 8.41
N ASN A 52 -5.87 -4.91 8.02
CA ASN A 52 -7.14 -4.89 7.30
C ASN A 52 -6.92 -5.30 5.83
N SER A 53 -8.02 -5.47 5.08
CA SER A 53 -7.94 -5.95 3.69
C SER A 53 -7.15 -5.03 2.76
N GLU A 54 -7.24 -3.71 2.94
CA GLU A 54 -6.48 -2.74 2.13
C GLU A 54 -4.99 -2.81 2.46
N GLU A 55 -4.64 -2.78 3.75
CA GLU A 55 -3.26 -2.91 4.21
C GLU A 55 -2.63 -4.25 3.78
N GLY A 56 -3.39 -5.34 3.81
CA GLY A 56 -2.96 -6.65 3.33
C GLY A 56 -2.68 -6.68 1.83
N ALA A 57 -3.51 -6.00 1.01
CA ALA A 57 -3.28 -5.89 -0.42
C ALA A 57 -1.99 -5.11 -0.73
N ILE A 58 -1.74 -4.02 -0.01
CA ILE A 58 -0.50 -3.22 -0.14
C ILE A 58 0.71 -4.06 0.28
N PHE A 59 0.63 -4.75 1.44
CA PHE A 59 1.70 -5.64 1.91
C PHE A 59 2.07 -6.70 0.85
N ASN A 60 1.08 -7.35 0.25
CA ASN A 60 1.30 -8.35 -0.79
C ASN A 60 1.98 -7.73 -2.01
N ALA A 61 1.49 -6.59 -2.50
CA ALA A 61 2.07 -5.91 -3.64
C ALA A 61 3.54 -5.51 -3.39
N GLU A 62 3.87 -5.01 -2.20
CA GLU A 62 5.26 -4.67 -1.86
C GLU A 62 6.15 -5.90 -1.72
N THR A 63 5.61 -6.99 -1.18
CA THR A 63 6.33 -8.26 -1.08
C THR A 63 6.65 -8.83 -2.46
N GLU A 64 5.69 -8.85 -3.38
CA GLU A 64 5.90 -9.32 -4.76
C GLU A 64 6.97 -8.49 -5.48
N VAL A 65 6.90 -7.15 -5.37
CA VAL A 65 7.91 -6.26 -5.98
C VAL A 65 9.30 -6.52 -5.43
N GLU A 66 9.44 -6.71 -4.11
CA GLU A 66 10.75 -6.98 -3.51
C GLU A 66 11.24 -8.40 -3.83
N LEU A 67 10.34 -9.39 -3.94
CA LEU A 67 10.69 -10.73 -4.39
C LEU A 67 11.18 -10.72 -5.83
N ASP A 68 10.45 -10.10 -6.75
CA ASP A 68 10.85 -9.96 -8.15
C ASP A 68 12.20 -9.27 -8.28
N ARG A 69 12.40 -8.18 -7.53
CA ARG A 69 13.68 -7.48 -7.49
C ARG A 69 14.82 -8.38 -7.02
N ARG A 70 14.60 -9.15 -5.95
CA ARG A 70 15.63 -10.02 -5.37
C ARG A 70 15.93 -11.22 -6.26
N ILE A 71 14.90 -11.83 -6.86
CA ILE A 71 15.05 -12.94 -7.81
C ILE A 71 15.82 -12.46 -9.04
N ALA A 72 15.47 -11.31 -9.60
CA ALA A 72 16.18 -10.73 -10.75
C ALA A 72 17.65 -10.41 -10.44
N ALA A 73 17.96 -10.04 -9.18
CA ALA A 73 19.33 -9.76 -8.74
C ALA A 73 20.13 -11.02 -8.36
N MET A 74 19.47 -12.16 -8.12
CA MET A 74 20.11 -13.37 -7.65
C MET A 74 20.53 -14.28 -8.81
N ASN A 75 21.84 -14.55 -8.91
CA ASN A 75 22.32 -15.61 -9.79
C ASN A 75 22.42 -16.93 -9.02
N LEU A 76 21.27 -17.59 -8.84
CA LEU A 76 21.18 -18.87 -8.11
C LEU A 76 22.14 -19.93 -8.65
N GLN A 77 22.39 -19.93 -9.97
CA GLN A 77 23.30 -20.89 -10.59
C GLN A 77 24.75 -20.70 -10.11
N ASP A 78 25.18 -19.45 -9.92
CA ASP A 78 26.51 -19.14 -9.39
C ASP A 78 26.63 -19.53 -7.93
N GLU A 79 25.58 -19.32 -7.12
CA GLU A 79 25.56 -19.73 -5.72
C GLU A 79 25.67 -21.25 -5.57
N LEU A 80 24.84 -22.00 -6.31
CA LEU A 80 24.89 -23.47 -6.30
C LEU A 80 26.25 -24.01 -6.80
N ARG A 81 26.85 -23.37 -7.82
CA ARG A 81 28.19 -23.76 -8.29
C ARG A 81 29.28 -23.49 -7.24
N LYS A 82 29.18 -22.41 -6.45
CA LYS A 82 30.11 -22.15 -5.33
C LYS A 82 30.03 -23.22 -4.25
N GLU A 83 28.87 -23.85 -4.08
CA GLU A 83 28.67 -24.98 -3.17
C GLU A 83 29.15 -26.32 -3.75
N GLY A 84 29.69 -26.33 -4.98
CA GLY A 84 30.19 -27.53 -5.66
C GLY A 84 29.12 -28.32 -6.42
N LEU A 85 27.91 -27.79 -6.55
CA LEU A 85 26.85 -28.41 -7.35
C LEU A 85 27.05 -28.11 -8.84
N ARG A 86 26.78 -29.12 -9.67
CA ARG A 86 26.69 -28.93 -11.13
C ARG A 86 25.30 -28.45 -11.49
N VAL A 87 25.23 -27.35 -12.23
CA VAL A 87 23.97 -26.73 -12.67
C VAL A 87 23.88 -26.82 -14.19
N ALA A 88 22.76 -27.35 -14.68
CA ALA A 88 22.41 -27.38 -16.10
C ALA A 88 21.10 -26.62 -16.31
N VAL A 89 21.01 -25.86 -17.40
CA VAL A 89 19.80 -25.13 -17.78
C VAL A 89 19.14 -25.84 -18.94
N LEU A 90 17.84 -26.09 -18.83
CA LEU A 90 17.02 -26.70 -19.88
C LEU A 90 16.22 -25.63 -20.63
N ASN A 91 16.03 -25.80 -21.94
CA ASN A 91 15.00 -25.08 -22.68
C ASN A 91 13.61 -25.68 -22.45
N GLU A 92 12.61 -25.09 -23.09
CA GLU A 92 11.21 -25.51 -23.01
C GLU A 92 10.98 -26.93 -23.57
N ASP A 93 11.84 -27.38 -24.50
CA ASP A 93 11.82 -28.73 -25.07
C ASP A 93 12.54 -29.77 -24.19
N GLY A 94 13.12 -29.35 -23.05
CA GLY A 94 13.84 -30.20 -22.11
C GLY A 94 15.29 -30.49 -22.50
N GLU A 95 15.85 -29.78 -23.49
CA GLU A 95 17.24 -29.89 -23.93
C GLU A 95 18.15 -28.98 -23.12
N ILE A 96 19.38 -29.44 -22.84
CA ILE A 96 20.37 -28.62 -22.13
C ILE A 96 20.88 -27.50 -23.05
N VAL A 97 20.58 -26.25 -22.71
CA VAL A 97 20.96 -25.07 -23.50
C VAL A 97 22.07 -24.24 -22.88
N THR A 98 22.41 -24.48 -21.61
CA THR A 98 23.56 -23.81 -20.99
C THR A 98 24.33 -24.81 -20.14
N HIS A 99 25.53 -25.14 -20.61
CA HIS A 99 26.59 -25.74 -19.82
C HIS A 99 27.73 -24.72 -19.76
N PRO A 100 28.05 -24.12 -18.59
CA PRO A 100 29.29 -23.38 -18.47
C PRO A 100 30.48 -24.35 -18.39
N PRO A 101 31.68 -23.93 -18.81
CA PRO A 101 32.82 -24.82 -19.02
C PRO A 101 33.37 -25.41 -17.71
N ALA A 102 34.15 -26.47 -17.88
CA ALA A 102 34.75 -27.33 -16.85
C ALA A 102 35.45 -26.59 -15.70
#